data_AF-A0A371H1U3-F1
#
_entry.id   AF-A0A371H1U3-F1
#
_cell.length_a   1.000
_cell.length_b   1.000
_cell.length_c   1.000
_cell.angle_alpha   90.00
_cell.angle_beta   90.00
_cell.angle_gamma   90.00
#
_symmetry.space_group_name_H-M   'P 1'
#
loop_
_entity.id
_entity.type
_entity.pdbx_description
1 polymer ?
#
loop_
_entity_poly.entity_id
_entity_poly.type
_entity_poly.pdbx_seq_one_letter_code
_entity_poly.pdbx_strand_id
1 'polypeptide(L)' 'MMSFFDACHIDIWDVVENDNYIPANKEGAKIPKSSYLINSKAKIFLMCSLTKSKYEKVHNCKLSKEMWDILALAYECTS' A
#
# COMPACT_ATOMS: atom_id res chain seq x y z
N MET A 1 22.14 7.08 -6.97
CA MET A 1 21.01 6.14 -7.15
C MET A 1 19.78 6.58 -6.34
N MET A 2 19.57 7.89 -6.15
CA MET A 2 18.44 8.45 -5.39
C MET A 2 17.47 9.26 -6.27
N SER A 3 17.86 9.60 -7.51
CA SER A 3 17.09 10.48 -8.41
C SER A 3 16.23 9.76 -9.46
N PHE A 4 16.23 8.43 -9.47
CA PHE A 4 15.36 7.62 -10.35
C PHE A 4 14.01 7.26 -9.68
N PHE A 5 13.85 7.53 -8.39
CA PHE A 5 12.74 7.07 -7.56
C PHE A 5 11.59 8.06 -7.42
N ASP A 6 11.75 9.30 -7.88
CA ASP A 6 10.86 10.40 -7.46
C ASP A 6 9.53 10.47 -8.24
N ALA A 7 9.45 9.90 -9.46
CA ALA A 7 8.26 10.02 -10.31
C ALA A 7 7.41 8.74 -10.43
N CYS A 8 8.00 7.55 -10.27
CA CYS A 8 7.31 6.25 -10.44
C CYS A 8 6.66 5.71 -9.16
N HIS A 9 6.73 6.45 -8.05
CA HIS A 9 6.27 6.02 -6.73
C HIS A 9 5.17 6.90 -6.13
N ILE A 10 4.82 8.03 -6.77
CA ILE A 10 3.74 8.92 -6.29
C ILE A 10 2.40 8.20 -6.36
N ASP A 11 2.15 7.44 -7.43
CA ASP A 11 0.98 6.60 -7.62
C ASP A 11 0.92 5.43 -6.62
N ILE A 12 2.07 4.87 -6.24
CA ILE A 12 2.16 3.85 -5.20
C ILE A 12 1.82 4.44 -3.83
N TRP A 13 2.32 5.62 -3.51
CA TRP A 13 2.04 6.30 -2.24
C TRP A 13 0.57 6.72 -2.13
N ASP A 14 -0.02 7.21 -3.22
CA ASP A 14 -1.44 7.56 -3.26
C ASP A 14 -2.34 6.37 -2.91
N VAL A 15 -2.03 5.16 -3.41
CA VAL A 15 -2.78 3.94 -3.06
C VAL A 15 -2.55 3.51 -1.61
N VAL A 16 -1.37 3.75 -1.06
CA VAL A 16 -1.06 3.46 0.37
C VAL A 16 -1.78 4.43 1.29
N GLU A 17 -1.96 5.69 0.91
CA GLU A 17 -2.55 6.72 1.75
C GLU A 17 -4.08 6.77 1.63
N ASN A 18 -4.60 6.72 0.40
CA ASN A 18 -6.01 6.96 0.08
C ASN A 18 -6.83 5.67 -0.18
N ASP A 19 -6.22 4.49 0.03
CA ASP A 19 -6.81 3.16 -0.20
C ASP A 19 -7.56 3.03 -1.51
N ASN A 20 -6.85 3.20 -2.64
CA ASN A 20 -7.46 3.45 -3.95
C ASN A 20 -8.58 4.48 -3.83
N TYR A 21 -8.30 5.75 -4.12
CA TYR A 21 -9.37 6.69 -4.44
C TYR A 21 -10.12 6.18 -5.67
N ILE A 22 -11.08 5.29 -5.45
CA ILE A 22 -12.15 4.96 -6.36
C ILE A 22 -13.05 6.16 -6.18
N PRO A 23 -13.17 7.10 -7.15
CA PRO A 23 -14.40 7.84 -7.21
C PRO A 23 -15.46 6.75 -7.41
N ALA A 24 -16.17 6.40 -6.34
CA ALA A 24 -17.31 5.51 -6.38
C ALA A 24 -18.39 6.27 -7.13
N ASN A 25 -18.22 6.41 -8.45
CA ASN A 25 -19.32 6.67 -9.34
C ASN A 25 -20.17 5.40 -9.29
N LYS A 26 -21.21 5.52 -8.47
CA LYS A 26 -22.50 4.85 -8.54
C LYS A 26 -22.61 3.90 -9.75
N GLU A 27 -22.92 2.63 -9.45
CA GLU A 27 -23.20 1.53 -10.39
C GLU A 27 -22.00 0.88 -11.09
N GLY A 28 -21.49 -0.19 -10.49
CA GLY A 28 -21.02 -1.37 -11.23
C GLY A 28 -19.72 -1.26 -12.02
N ALA A 29 -18.91 -0.21 -11.83
CA ALA A 29 -17.63 -0.09 -12.51
C ALA A 29 -16.62 -1.11 -11.95
N LYS A 30 -16.15 -2.02 -12.82
CA LYS A 30 -15.03 -2.93 -12.53
C LYS A 30 -13.82 -2.09 -12.08
N ILE A 31 -13.27 -2.45 -10.92
CA ILE A 31 -11.97 -1.96 -10.44
C ILE A 31 -11.00 -1.93 -11.64
N PRO A 32 -10.42 -0.77 -11.99
CA PRO A 32 -9.47 -0.69 -13.09
C PRO A 32 -8.35 -1.70 -12.83
N LYS A 33 -8.05 -2.59 -13.79
CA LYS A 33 -6.94 -3.57 -13.65
C LYS A 33 -5.62 -2.92 -13.21
N SER A 34 -5.44 -1.64 -13.51
CA SER A 34 -4.31 -0.82 -13.08
C SER A 34 -4.20 -0.66 -11.56
N SER A 35 -5.30 -0.49 -10.82
CA SER A 35 -5.26 -0.26 -9.37
C SER A 35 -4.88 -1.52 -8.58
N TYR A 36 -5.31 -2.70 -9.05
CA TYR A 36 -4.85 -3.98 -8.48
C TYR A 36 -3.35 -4.18 -8.65
N LEU A 37 -2.81 -3.80 -9.83
CA LEU A 37 -1.38 -3.89 -10.11
C LEU A 37 -0.57 -2.93 -9.22
N ILE A 38 -1.06 -1.70 -9.04
CA ILE A 38 -0.40 -0.69 -8.19
C ILE A 38 -0.46 -1.12 -6.71
N ASN A 39 -1.60 -1.60 -6.21
CA ASN A 39 -1.71 -2.16 -4.86
C ASN A 39 -0.77 -3.35 -4.66
N SER A 40 -0.64 -4.25 -5.64
CA SER A 40 0.28 -5.38 -5.56
C SER A 40 1.74 -4.92 -5.48
N LYS A 41 2.12 -3.90 -6.26
CA LYS A 41 3.45 -3.27 -6.18
C LYS A 41 3.69 -2.60 -4.83
N ALA A 42 2.71 -1.88 -4.30
CA ALA A 42 2.77 -1.24 -2.99
C ALA A 42 2.98 -2.28 -1.87
N LYS A 43 2.25 -3.40 -1.90
CA LYS A 43 2.42 -4.50 -0.95
C LYS A 43 3.82 -5.11 -1.00
N ILE A 44 4.36 -5.35 -2.20
CA ILE A 44 5.72 -5.88 -2.36
C ILE A 44 6.74 -4.90 -1.77
N PHE A 45 6.61 -3.61 -2.09
CA PHE A 45 7.49 -2.57 -1.57
C PHE A 45 7.46 -2.50 -0.05
N LEU A 46 6.26 -2.50 0.55
CA LEU A 46 6.09 -2.55 2.00
C LEU A 46 6.73 -3.82 2.57
N MET A 47 6.40 -5.02 2.07
CA MET A 47 6.97 -6.29 2.56
C MET A 47 8.49 -6.33 2.53
N CYS A 48 9.13 -5.83 1.47
CA CYS A 48 10.59 -5.80 1.35
C CYS A 48 11.26 -4.91 2.41
N SER A 49 10.54 -3.94 2.97
CA SER A 49 11.04 -3.06 4.02
C SER A 49 10.87 -3.62 5.45
N LEU A 50 10.18 -4.76 5.61
CA LEU A 50 9.81 -5.30 6.92
C LEU A 50 10.81 -6.31 7.47
N THR A 51 10.96 -6.30 8.80
CA THR A 51 11.54 -7.42 9.53
C THR A 51 10.58 -8.61 9.52
N LYS A 52 11.10 -9.83 9.72
CA LYS A 52 10.29 -11.06 9.75
C LYS A 52 9.08 -10.97 10.71
N SER A 53 9.29 -10.40 11.90
CA SER A 53 8.23 -10.26 12.91
C SER A 53 7.13 -9.28 12.50
N LYS A 54 7.45 -8.24 11.73
CA LYS A 54 6.46 -7.31 11.19
C LYS A 54 5.74 -7.92 9.99
N TYR A 55 6.47 -8.63 9.13
CA TYR A 55 5.91 -9.35 7.98
C TYR A 55 4.82 -10.34 8.39
N GLU A 56 5.06 -11.19 9.41
CA GLU A 56 4.07 -12.17 9.89
C GLU A 56 2.75 -11.52 10.33
N LYS A 57 2.78 -10.28 10.82
CA LYS A 57 1.56 -9.54 11.23
C LYS A 57 0.75 -9.02 10.05
N VAL A 58 1.42 -8.65 8.94
CA VAL A 58 0.77 -7.97 7.81
C VAL A 58 0.62 -8.84 6.56
N HIS A 59 1.22 -10.04 6.51
CA HIS A 59 1.23 -10.88 5.31
C HIS A 59 -0.17 -11.27 4.78
N ASN A 60 -1.17 -11.32 5.67
CA ASN A 60 -2.55 -11.66 5.35
C ASN A 60 -3.41 -10.43 4.95
N CYS A 61 -2.87 -9.22 5.00
CA CYS A 61 -3.59 -8.03 4.57
C CYS A 61 -3.93 -8.11 3.08
N LYS A 62 -5.15 -7.71 2.73
CA LYS A 62 -5.63 -7.73 1.34
C LYS A 62 -5.11 -6.50 0.59
N LEU A 63 -5.07 -5.35 1.27
CA LEU A 63 -4.70 -4.05 0.70
C LEU A 63 -3.40 -3.52 1.28
N SER A 64 -2.66 -2.73 0.51
CA SER A 64 -1.45 -2.06 1.01
C SER A 64 -1.77 -1.03 2.10
N LYS A 65 -2.95 -0.40 2.06
CA LYS A 65 -3.43 0.48 3.13
C LYS A 65 -3.51 -0.24 4.46
N GLU A 66 -4.17 -1.41 4.50
CA GLU A 66 -4.28 -2.22 5.72
C GLU A 66 -2.90 -2.58 6.29
N MET A 67 -1.94 -2.92 5.43
CA MET A 67 -0.56 -3.18 5.85
C MET A 67 0.07 -1.91 6.46
N TRP A 68 -0.12 -0.76 5.81
CA TRP A 68 0.42 0.51 6.25
C TRP A 68 -0.18 0.97 7.58
N ASP A 69 -1.49 0.85 7.77
CA ASP A 69 -2.16 1.26 9.02
C ASP A 69 -1.70 0.42 10.21
N ILE A 70 -1.52 -0.89 10.02
CA ILE A 70 -0.96 -1.78 11.07
C ILE A 70 0.49 -1.38 11.40
N LEU A 71 1.28 -1.02 10.39
CA LEU A 71 2.66 -0.59 10.59
C LEU A 71 2.72 0.76 11.32
N ALA A 72 1.92 1.74 10.89
CA ALA A 72 1.82 3.05 11.53
C ALA A 72 1.46 2.91 13.01
N LEU A 73 0.41 2.14 13.31
CA LEU A 73 -0.01 1.86 14.69
C LEU A 73 1.09 1.17 15.51
N ALA A 74 1.80 0.21 14.92
CA ALA A 74 2.89 -0.47 15.63
C ALA A 74 4.06 0.47 15.95
N TYR A 75 4.36 1.45 15.10
CA TYR A 75 5.40 2.45 15.34
C TYR A 75 4.95 3.54 16.32
N GLU A 76 3.69 3.97 16.28
CA GLU A 76 3.14 4.94 17.23
C GLU A 76 3.05 4.38 18.65
N CYS A 77 2.70 3.10 18.82
CA CYS A 77 2.65 2.45 20.13
C CYS A 77 4.02 2.04 20.70
N THR A 78 5.12 2.21 19.96
CA THR A 78 6.47 1.93 20.45
C THR A 78 7.28 3.18 20.82
N SER A 79 6.67 4.37 20.71
CA SER A 79 7.25 5.64 21.18
C SER A 79 6.95 5.93 22.64
#